data_AF-A0A0K1PRE2-F1
#
_entry.id   AF-A0A0K1PRE2-F1
#
_cell.length_a   1.000
_cell.length_b   1.000
_cell.length_c   1.000
_cell.angle_alpha   90.00
_cell.angle_beta   90.00
_cell.angle_gamma   90.00
#
_symmetry.space_group_name_H-M   'P 1'
#
loop_
_entity.id
_entity.type
_entity.pdbx_description
1 polymer ?
#
loop_
_entity_poly.entity_id
_entity_poly.type
_entity_poly.pdbx_seq_one_letter_code
_entity_poly.pdbx_strand_id
1 'polypeptide(L)' 'MYKGVRVECGYRLDLIVGDGVLVELKAVERLLPIHEAQVITYLRLAELSVGLLVNFNATVLRTALRRLTPQPP' A
#
# COMPACT_ATOMS: atom_id res chain seq x y z
N MET A 1 0.35 17.09 2.07
CA MET A 1 -0.38 18.04 2.93
C MET A 1 -1.68 17.38 3.34
N TYR A 2 -1.91 17.15 4.63
CA TYR A 2 -3.21 16.67 5.14
C TYR A 2 -3.68 17.66 6.21
N LYS A 3 -4.91 18.19 6.08
CA LYS A 3 -5.46 19.23 6.99
C LYS A 3 -4.52 20.44 7.19
N GLY A 4 -3.88 20.91 6.13
CA GLY A 4 -2.97 22.06 6.21
C GLY A 4 -1.61 21.77 6.86
N VAL A 5 -1.35 20.54 7.30
CA VAL A 5 -0.04 20.12 7.81
C VAL A 5 0.76 19.48 6.67
N ARG A 6 1.97 20.00 6.45
CA ARG A 6 2.96 19.39 5.56
C ARG A 6 3.55 18.19 6.29
N VAL A 7 2.92 17.03 6.09
CA VAL A 7 3.40 15.77 6.63
C VAL A 7 4.75 15.46 5.96
N GLU A 8 5.86 15.71 6.65
CA GLU A 8 7.24 15.32 6.25
C GLU A 8 7.47 13.81 6.41
N CYS A 9 6.44 12.98 6.22
CA CYS A 9 6.65 11.57 5.99
C CYS A 9 7.03 11.45 4.52
N GLY A 10 8.32 11.25 4.24
CA GLY A 10 8.78 10.82 2.93
C GLY A 10 8.12 9.49 2.60
N TYR A 11 6.93 9.57 2.01
CA TYR A 11 6.14 8.43 1.55
C TYR A 11 6.87 7.81 0.37
N ARG A 12 7.92 7.04 0.67
CA ARG A 12 8.65 6.28 -0.32
C ARG A 12 7.86 5.01 -0.56
N LEU A 13 7.19 4.96 -1.69
CA LEU A 13 6.61 3.74 -2.22
C LEU A 13 7.74 2.74 -2.43
N ASP A 14 7.52 1.48 -2.05
CA ASP A 14 8.54 0.45 -2.30
C ASP A 14 8.74 0.29 -3.81
N LEU A 15 7.64 0.06 -4.54
CA LEU A 15 7.67 -0.20 -5.97
C LEU A 15 6.39 0.28 -6.67
N ILE A 16 6.55 0.79 -7.89
CA ILE A 16 5.48 0.90 -8.90
C ILE A 16 5.90 0.03 -10.08
N VAL A 17 5.03 -0.88 -10.52
CA VAL A 17 5.28 -1.78 -11.65
C VAL A 17 4.44 -1.34 -12.85
N GLY A 18 5.10 -1.18 -14.00
CA GLY A 18 4.45 -0.85 -15.28
C GLY A 18 3.57 0.39 -15.21
N ASP A 19 3.99 1.39 -14.42
CA ASP A 19 3.29 2.67 -14.20
C ASP A 19 1.81 2.56 -13.75
N GLY A 20 1.39 1.39 -13.24
CA GLY A 20 -0.04 1.12 -12.99
C GLY A 20 -0.35 0.34 -11.70
N VAL A 21 0.63 -0.35 -11.13
CA VAL A 21 0.42 -1.17 -9.93
C VAL A 21 1.39 -0.75 -8.83
N LEU A 22 0.84 -0.26 -7.72
CA LEU A 22 1.60 0.00 -6.50
C LEU A 22 1.84 -1.32 -5.77
N VAL A 23 3.07 -1.57 -5.34
CA VAL A 23 3.41 -2.73 -4.50
C VAL A 23 4.03 -2.24 -3.19
N GLU A 24 3.48 -2.71 -2.07
CA GLU A 24 3.94 -2.43 -0.71
C GLU A 24 4.33 -3.75 -0.03
N LEU A 25 5.52 -3.79 0.54
CA LEU A 25 6.11 -4.98 1.15
C LEU A 25 6.19 -4.83 2.67
N LYS A 26 5.83 -5.89 3.38
CA LYS A 26 6.00 -6.00 4.84
C LYS A 26 6.66 -7.33 5.19
N ALA A 27 7.38 -7.36 6.30
CA ALA A 27 7.92 -8.57 6.90
C ALA A 27 7.54 -8.59 8.39
N VAL A 28 6.26 -8.82 8.67
CA VAL A 28 5.67 -8.67 10.01
C VAL A 28 4.84 -9.89 10.39
N GLU A 29 4.67 -10.15 11.69
CA GLU A 29 3.88 -11.30 12.18
C GLU A 29 2.48 -11.37 11.56
N ARG A 30 1.78 -10.23 11.54
CA ARG A 30 0.46 -10.09 10.91
C ARG A 30 0.27 -8.72 10.28
N LEU A 31 -0.51 -8.67 9.20
CA LEU A 31 -0.97 -7.41 8.64
C LEU A 31 -2.02 -6.78 9.57
N LEU A 32 -1.87 -5.49 9.83
CA LEU A 32 -2.82 -4.68 10.60
C LEU A 32 -3.63 -3.79 9.64
N PRO A 33 -4.85 -3.34 10.02
CA PRO A 33 -5.66 -2.46 9.18
C PRO A 33 -4.93 -1.18 8.72
N ILE A 34 -3.98 -0.69 9.51
CA ILE A 34 -3.17 0.48 9.16
C ILE A 34 -2.29 0.26 7.92
N HIS A 35 -1.84 -0.97 7.66
CA HIS A 35 -1.05 -1.28 6.46
C HIS A 35 -1.91 -1.17 5.20
N GLU A 36 -3.18 -1.56 5.25
CA GLU A 36 -4.11 -1.38 4.13
C GLU A 36 -4.48 0.09 3.93
N ALA A 37 -4.74 0.81 5.03
CA ALA A 37 -5.04 2.23 4.99
C ALA A 37 -3.88 3.04 4.37
N GLN A 38 -2.64 2.66 4.65
CA GLN A 38 -1.44 3.23 4.02
C GLN A 38 -1.47 3.03 2.49
N VAL A 39 -1.68 1.79 2.02
CA VAL A 39 -1.73 1.51 0.58
C VAL A 39 -2.88 2.27 -0.10
N ILE A 40 -4.07 2.30 0.49
CA ILE A 40 -5.22 3.04 -0.05
C ILE A 40 -4.92 4.54 -0.14
N THR A 41 -4.25 5.10 0.87
CA THR A 41 -3.81 6.51 0.86
C THR A 41 -2.88 6.78 -0.32
N TYR A 42 -1.93 5.88 -0.57
CA TYR A 42 -1.01 6.03 -1.69
C TYR A 42 -1.66 5.84 -3.04
N LEU A 43 -2.59 4.89 -3.19
CA LEU A 43 -3.35 4.74 -4.43
C LEU A 43 -4.09 6.03 -4.80
N ARG A 44 -4.67 6.72 -3.80
CA ARG A 44 -5.33 8.01 -3.99
C ARG A 44 -4.34 9.14 -4.33
N LEU A 45 -3.18 9.18 -3.69
CA LEU A 45 -2.16 10.21 -3.94
C LEU A 45 -1.43 10.03 -5.29
N ALA A 46 -1.26 8.79 -5.73
CA ALA A 46 -0.60 8.45 -6.99
C ALA A 46 -1.58 8.28 -8.16
N GLU A 47 -2.88 8.50 -7.94
CA GLU A 47 -3.95 8.31 -8.94
C GLU A 47 -3.95 6.89 -9.57
N LEU A 48 -3.58 5.88 -8.78
CA LEU A 48 -3.53 4.47 -9.19
C LEU A 48 -4.76 3.71 -8.68
N SER A 49 -5.24 2.75 -9.47
CA SER A 49 -6.45 1.98 -9.16
C SER A 49 -6.18 0.65 -8.44
N VAL A 50 -4.95 0.13 -8.50
CA VAL A 50 -4.61 -1.19 -7.96
C VAL A 50 -3.34 -1.12 -7.11
N GLY A 51 -3.44 -1.67 -5.90
CA GLY A 51 -2.30 -1.89 -5.00
C GLY A 51 -2.19 -3.35 -4.59
N LEU A 52 -0.96 -3.82 -4.39
CA LEU A 52 -0.63 -5.13 -3.83
C LEU A 52 0.09 -4.93 -2.50
N LEU A 53 -0.52 -5.40 -1.42
CA LEU A 53 0.11 -5.47 -0.10
C LEU A 53 0.59 -6.90 0.13
N VAL A 54 1.91 -7.09 0.26
CA VAL A 54 2.53 -8.41 0.38
C VAL A 54 3.23 -8.53 1.73
N ASN A 55 2.90 -9.57 2.50
CA ASN A 55 3.64 -9.91 3.72
C ASN A 55 4.61 -11.07 3.45
N PHE A 56 5.92 -10.79 3.48
CA PHE A 56 6.99 -11.77 3.31
C PHE A 56 7.21 -12.69 4.52
N ASN A 57 6.55 -12.42 5.65
CA ASN A 57 6.51 -13.36 6.76
C ASN A 57 5.47 -14.47 6.53
N ALA A 58 5.61 -15.20 5.42
CA ALA A 58 4.73 -16.30 5.04
C ALA A 58 5.45 -17.32 4.16
N THR A 59 5.12 -18.60 4.33
CA THR A 59 5.69 -19.70 3.54
C THR A 59 5.23 -19.69 2.08
N VAL A 60 4.03 -19.19 1.82
CA VAL A 60 3.42 -19.13 0.49
C VAL A 60 3.00 -17.69 0.19
N LEU A 61 3.62 -17.07 -0.81
CA LEU A 61 3.33 -15.68 -1.18
C LEU A 61 1.87 -15.47 -1.59
N ARG A 62 1.26 -16.45 -2.29
CA ARG A 62 -0.13 -16.35 -2.75
C ARG A 62 -1.12 -16.15 -1.60
N THR A 63 -0.85 -16.70 -0.42
CA THR A 63 -1.73 -16.54 0.76
C THR A 63 -1.46 -15.27 1.55
N ALA A 64 -0.32 -14.60 1.30
CA ALA A 64 0.12 -13.42 2.03
C ALA A 64 0.01 -12.12 1.23
N LEU A 65 -0.66 -12.19 0.08
CA LEU A 65 -0.93 -11.07 -0.81
C LEU A 65 -2.37 -10.59 -0.65
N ARG A 66 -2.56 -9.27 -0.52
CA ARG A 66 -3.86 -8.60 -0.58
C ARG A 66 -3.89 -7.64 -1.75
N ARG A 67 -4.90 -7.78 -2.61
CA ARG A 67 -5.19 -6.81 -3.67
C ARG A 67 -6.13 -5.75 -3.11
N LEU A 68 -5.74 -4.48 -3.23
CA LEU A 68 -6.47 -3.34 -2.72
C LEU A 68 -6.86 -2.41 -3.88
N THR A 69 -8.03 -1.81 -3.77
CA THR A 69 -8.54 -0.78 -4.67
C THR A 69 -9.07 0.37 -3.84
N PRO A 70 -8.81 1.64 -4.19
CA PRO A 70 -9.45 2.75 -3.50
C PRO A 70 -10.95 2.69 -3.79
N GLN A 71 -11.78 2.43 -2.78
CA GLN A 71 -13.22 2.60 -2.93
C GLN A 71 -13.52 4.09 -3.15
N PRO A 72 -14.48 4.44 -4.01
CA PRO A 72 -15.00 5.79 -4.05
C PRO A 72 -15.57 6.16 -2.66
N PRO A 73 -15.51 7.44 -2.26
CA PRO A 73 -16.06 7.91 -1.00
C PRO A 73 -17.58 7.66 -0.90
#